data_AF-A0A8J5MEH0-F1
#
_entry.id   AF-A0A8J5MEH0-F1
#
_cell.length_a   1.000
_cell.length_b   1.000
_cell.length_c   1.000
_cell.angle_alpha   90.00
_cell.angle_beta   90.00
_cell.angle_gamma   90.00
#
_symmetry.space_group_name_H-M   'P 1'
#
loop_
_entity.id
_entity.type
_entity.pdbx_description
1 polymer ?
#
loop_
_entity_poly.entity_id
_entity_poly.type
_entity_poly.pdbx_seq_one_letter_code
_entity_poly.pdbx_strand_id
1 'polypeptide(L)'
;MILAFADVMQSSGSKQKRITQSLRDKTGQNVTLQDVHNMVARMREERRGSDTVEQRLESLLRGFCGRRGNRASLFVDDATLAQTITVRTRQMRRWFKAFPGVMLVDTTHNTNGSRYKLFSFMIQDLYGHVSL
;
A
#
# COMPACT_ATOMS: atom_id res chain seq x y z
N MET A 1 -0.87 23.80 -19.20
CA MET A 1 -0.18 24.61 -18.16
C MET A 1 -0.87 24.54 -16.80
N ILE A 2 -2.18 24.80 -16.69
CA ILE A 2 -2.93 24.79 -15.40
C ILE A 2 -3.05 23.37 -14.80
N LEU A 3 -3.40 22.37 -15.61
CA LEU A 3 -3.48 20.96 -15.16
C LEU A 3 -2.14 20.45 -14.63
N ALA A 4 -1.04 20.72 -15.34
CA ALA A 4 0.30 20.33 -14.90
C ALA A 4 0.69 20.99 -13.56
N PHE A 5 0.28 22.24 -13.33
CA PHE A 5 0.52 22.93 -12.05
C PHE A 5 -0.30 22.33 -10.90
N ALA A 6 -1.58 22.04 -11.13
CA ALA A 6 -2.42 21.36 -10.14
C ALA A 6 -1.93 19.93 -9.86
N ASP A 7 -1.39 19.24 -10.87
CA ASP A 7 -0.80 17.91 -10.77
C ASP A 7 0.44 17.92 -9.85
N VAL A 8 1.36 18.87 -10.03
CA VAL A 8 2.52 19.06 -9.15
C VAL A 8 2.12 19.37 -7.70
N MET A 9 1.11 20.24 -7.53
CA MET A 9 0.57 20.58 -6.20
C MET A 9 -0.07 19.36 -5.53
N GLN A 10 -0.79 18.54 -6.28
CA GLN A 10 -1.39 17.31 -5.79
C GLN A 10 -0.33 16.27 -5.42
N SER A 11 0.68 16.07 -6.26
CA SER A 11 1.79 15.13 -6.03
C SER A 11 2.63 15.47 -4.80
N SER A 12 2.75 16.76 -4.47
CA SER A 12 3.42 17.24 -3.26
C SER A 12 2.55 17.12 -1.99
N GLY A 13 1.35 16.55 -2.09
CA GLY A 13 0.46 16.33 -0.96
C GLY A 13 -0.32 17.57 -0.52
N SER A 14 -0.42 18.60 -1.39
CA SER A 14 -1.18 19.80 -1.05
C SER A 14 -2.66 19.50 -0.86
N LYS A 15 -3.27 20.09 0.18
CA LYS A 15 -4.72 20.01 0.40
C LYS A 15 -5.46 20.71 -0.73
N GLN A 16 -6.58 20.14 -1.18
CA GLN A 16 -7.39 20.67 -2.29
C GLN A 16 -7.78 22.15 -2.12
N LYS A 17 -8.10 22.60 -0.89
CA LYS A 17 -8.34 24.02 -0.60
C LYS A 17 -7.16 24.93 -0.99
N ARG A 18 -5.92 24.50 -0.73
CA ARG A 18 -4.70 25.25 -1.11
C ARG A 18 -4.47 25.25 -2.62
N ILE A 19 -4.82 24.14 -3.29
CA ILE A 19 -4.79 24.04 -4.75
C ILE A 19 -5.78 25.03 -5.36
N THR A 20 -7.03 25.06 -4.86
CA THR A 20 -8.06 26.01 -5.31
C THR A 20 -7.59 27.46 -5.16
N GLN A 21 -7.03 27.85 -4.01
CA GLN A 21 -6.55 29.21 -3.80
C GLN A 21 -5.42 29.56 -4.78
N SER A 22 -4.42 28.69 -4.90
CA SER A 22 -3.27 28.94 -5.81
C SER A 22 -3.69 29.02 -7.28
N LEU A 23 -4.76 28.31 -7.66
CA LEU A 23 -5.32 28.39 -9.01
C LEU A 23 -6.02 29.72 -9.24
N ARG A 24 -6.86 30.18 -8.30
CA ARG A 24 -7.50 31.51 -8.37
C ARG A 24 -6.46 32.62 -8.50
N ASP A 25 -5.41 32.57 -7.68
CA ASP A 25 -4.36 33.59 -7.65
C ASP A 25 -3.56 33.63 -8.96
N LYS A 26 -3.35 32.48 -9.62
CA LYS A 26 -2.61 32.39 -10.89
C LYS A 26 -3.43 32.70 -12.13
N THR A 27 -4.69 32.28 -12.17
CA THR A 27 -5.50 32.35 -13.40
C THR A 27 -6.47 33.52 -13.38
N GLY A 28 -6.73 34.12 -12.21
CA GLY A 28 -7.78 35.12 -12.04
C GLY A 28 -9.20 34.57 -12.23
N GLN A 29 -9.36 33.26 -12.42
CA GLN A 29 -10.64 32.62 -12.66
C GLN A 29 -11.30 32.20 -11.36
N ASN A 30 -12.63 32.18 -11.34
CA ASN A 30 -13.42 31.72 -10.20
C ASN A 30 -13.46 30.19 -10.12
N VAL A 31 -12.31 29.58 -9.83
CA VAL A 31 -12.17 28.12 -9.68
C VAL A 31 -12.85 27.69 -8.38
N THR A 32 -13.77 26.73 -8.43
CA THR A 32 -14.45 26.20 -7.25
C THR A 32 -13.68 25.01 -6.65
N LEU A 33 -14.04 24.63 -5.42
CA LEU A 33 -13.49 23.41 -4.82
C LEU A 33 -13.94 22.16 -5.58
N GLN A 34 -15.16 22.18 -6.15
CA GLN A 34 -15.69 21.09 -6.96
C GLN A 34 -14.86 20.87 -8.23
N ASP A 35 -14.44 21.95 -8.88
CA ASP A 35 -13.58 21.86 -10.08
C ASP A 35 -12.25 21.19 -9.76
N VAL A 36 -11.65 21.54 -8.61
CA VAL A 36 -10.42 20.90 -8.12
C VAL A 36 -10.66 19.44 -7.73
N HIS A 37 -11.80 19.12 -7.12
CA HIS A 37 -12.16 17.73 -6.84
C HIS A 37 -12.27 16.91 -8.13
N ASN A 38 -12.99 17.40 -9.13
CA ASN A 38 -13.15 16.74 -10.43
C ASN A 38 -11.80 16.60 -11.15
N MET A 39 -10.98 17.64 -11.12
CA MET A 39 -9.63 17.64 -11.71
C MET A 39 -8.73 16.59 -11.05
N VAL A 40 -8.69 16.56 -9.71
CA VAL A 40 -7.89 15.57 -8.96
C VAL A 40 -8.44 14.15 -9.17
N ALA A 41 -9.76 13.98 -9.27
CA ALA A 41 -10.36 12.69 -9.57
C ALA A 41 -9.92 12.19 -10.95
N ARG A 42 -10.00 13.04 -11.97
CA ARG A 42 -9.55 12.72 -13.33
C ARG A 42 -8.05 12.44 -13.40
N MET A 43 -7.21 13.23 -12.73
CA MET A 43 -5.77 12.97 -12.63
C MET A 43 -5.47 11.62 -11.97
N ARG A 44 -6.23 11.24 -10.94
CA ARG A 44 -6.10 9.93 -10.29
C ARG A 44 -6.52 8.81 -11.22
N GLU A 45 -7.56 9.02 -12.01
CA GLU A 45 -8.07 8.06 -12.99
C GLU A 45 -7.09 7.85 -14.16
N GLU A 46 -6.55 8.94 -14.71
CA GLU A 46 -5.50 8.93 -15.73
C GLU A 46 -4.24 8.19 -15.23
N ARG A 47 -3.79 8.47 -14.00
CA ARG A 47 -2.66 7.76 -13.37
C ARG A 47 -2.96 6.31 -13.02
N ARG A 48 -4.22 6.00 -12.78
CA ARG A 48 -4.68 4.64 -12.44
C ARG A 48 -4.58 3.71 -13.65
N GLY A 49 -4.64 4.24 -14.87
CA GLY A 49 -4.61 3.45 -16.10
C GLY A 49 -5.69 2.37 -16.13
N SER A 50 -5.50 1.35 -16.97
CA SER A 50 -6.34 0.15 -16.99
C SER A 50 -5.98 -0.88 -15.90
N ASP A 51 -5.07 -0.52 -14.99
CA ASP A 51 -4.52 -1.48 -14.05
C ASP A 51 -5.58 -1.97 -13.08
N THR A 52 -5.71 -3.30 -13.00
CA THR A 52 -6.58 -3.95 -12.01
C THR A 52 -6.01 -3.78 -10.60
N VAL A 53 -6.81 -4.09 -9.58
CA VAL A 53 -6.36 -4.00 -8.18
C VAL A 53 -5.18 -4.93 -7.93
N GLU A 54 -5.19 -6.10 -8.55
CA GLU A 54 -4.15 -7.13 -8.49
C GLU A 54 -2.85 -6.62 -9.09
N GLN A 55 -2.88 -6.01 -10.27
CA GLN A 55 -1.69 -5.45 -10.93
C GLN A 55 -1.04 -4.34 -10.09
N ARG A 56 -1.85 -3.50 -9.44
CA ARG A 56 -1.33 -2.46 -8.53
C ARG A 56 -0.73 -3.06 -7.27
N LEU A 57 -1.36 -4.08 -6.71
CA LEU A 57 -0.84 -4.77 -5.53
C LEU A 57 0.48 -5.48 -5.87
N GLU A 58 0.56 -6.16 -7.00
CA GLU A 58 1.78 -6.78 -7.50
C GLU A 58 2.91 -5.74 -7.66
N SER A 59 2.63 -4.60 -8.29
CA SER A 59 3.61 -3.50 -8.44
C SER A 59 4.12 -2.99 -7.09
N LEU A 60 3.22 -2.82 -6.12
CA LEU A 60 3.57 -2.40 -4.76
C LEU A 60 4.45 -3.45 -4.05
N LEU A 61 4.10 -4.73 -4.18
CA LEU A 61 4.88 -5.83 -3.58
C LEU A 61 6.23 -6.02 -4.25
N ARG A 62 6.33 -5.80 -5.57
CA ARG A 62 7.60 -5.78 -6.28
C ARG A 62 8.52 -4.68 -5.75
N GLY A 63 7.99 -3.48 -5.52
CA GLY A 63 8.72 -2.39 -4.87
C GLY A 63 9.11 -2.72 -3.42
N PHE A 64 8.25 -3.39 -2.67
CA PHE A 64 8.54 -3.85 -1.32
C PHE A 64 9.69 -4.89 -1.30
N CYS A 65 9.64 -5.90 -2.18
CA CYS A 65 10.65 -6.95 -2.31
C CYS A 65 11.98 -6.47 -2.91
N GLY A 66 11.98 -5.34 -3.63
CA GLY A 66 13.22 -4.70 -4.11
C GLY A 66 14.16 -4.27 -2.99
N ARG A 67 13.66 -4.11 -1.75
CA ARG A 67 14.49 -3.83 -0.57
C ARG A 67 15.09 -5.12 -0.02
N ARG A 68 16.41 -5.14 0.19
CA ARG A 68 17.15 -6.33 0.64
C ARG A 68 16.50 -6.99 1.86
N GLY A 69 16.15 -8.26 1.71
CA GLY A 69 15.58 -9.09 2.77
C GLY A 69 14.06 -9.04 2.86
N ASN A 70 13.37 -8.11 2.19
CA ASN A 70 11.92 -8.16 2.13
C ASN A 70 11.46 -9.33 1.26
N ARG A 71 10.42 -10.03 1.72
CA ARG A 71 9.76 -11.09 0.97
C ARG A 71 8.26 -10.88 1.04
N ALA A 72 7.55 -11.14 -0.05
CA ALA A 72 6.10 -11.07 -0.11
C ALA A 72 5.59 -12.15 -1.06
N SER A 73 4.40 -12.65 -0.76
CA SER A 73 3.66 -13.56 -1.63
C SER A 73 2.25 -13.00 -1.83
N LEU A 74 1.80 -12.99 -3.08
CA LEU A 74 0.46 -12.59 -3.50
C LEU A 74 -0.30 -13.86 -3.87
N PHE A 75 -1.48 -14.04 -3.28
CA PHE A 75 -2.43 -15.07 -3.65
C PHE A 75 -3.75 -14.39 -3.99
N VAL A 76 -4.35 -14.74 -5.12
CA VAL A 76 -5.68 -14.25 -5.50
C VAL A 76 -6.61 -15.46 -5.40
N ASP A 77 -7.64 -15.36 -4.56
CA ASP A 77 -8.64 -16.42 -4.46
C ASP A 77 -9.69 -16.36 -5.59
N ASP A 78 -10.52 -17.39 -5.67
CA ASP A 78 -11.58 -17.52 -6.69
C ASP A 78 -12.63 -16.39 -6.63
N ALA A 79 -12.72 -15.68 -5.50
CA ALA A 79 -13.59 -14.53 -5.32
C ALA A 79 -12.91 -13.20 -5.70
N THR A 80 -11.75 -13.24 -6.38
CA THR A 80 -10.93 -12.07 -6.77
C THR A 80 -10.38 -11.27 -5.60
N LEU A 81 -10.38 -11.84 -4.39
CA LEU A 81 -9.76 -11.18 -3.23
C LEU A 81 -8.27 -11.48 -3.24
N ALA A 82 -7.49 -10.43 -3.48
CA ALA A 82 -6.04 -10.49 -3.41
C ALA A 82 -5.58 -10.48 -1.95
N GLN A 83 -5.08 -11.62 -1.48
CA GLN A 83 -4.50 -11.82 -0.17
C GLN A 83 -2.97 -11.76 -0.25
N THR A 84 -2.32 -11.14 0.73
CA THR A 84 -0.87 -10.95 0.72
C THR A 84 -0.28 -11.12 2.10
N ILE A 85 0.82 -11.85 2.16
CA ILE A 85 1.67 -11.96 3.36
C ILE A 85 3.01 -11.32 3.04
N THR A 86 3.50 -10.44 3.93
CA THR A 86 4.81 -9.80 3.80
C THR A 86 5.70 -10.10 5.01
N VAL A 87 6.97 -10.42 4.75
CA VAL A 87 7.98 -10.76 5.74
C VAL A 87 9.14 -9.76 5.62
N ARG A 88 9.27 -8.88 6.62
CA ARG A 88 10.22 -7.75 6.57
C ARG A 88 11.48 -7.95 7.41
N THR A 89 11.35 -8.41 8.65
CA THR A 89 12.49 -8.37 9.59
C THR A 89 13.39 -9.60 9.46
N ARG A 90 14.68 -9.45 9.82
CA ARG A 90 15.62 -10.59 9.86
C ARG A 90 15.10 -11.71 10.76
N GLN A 91 14.50 -11.34 11.87
CA GLN A 91 13.93 -12.25 12.85
C GLN A 91 12.77 -13.05 12.24
N MET A 92 11.76 -12.39 11.64
CA MET A 92 10.64 -13.10 10.99
C MET A 92 11.12 -14.08 9.91
N ARG A 93 12.14 -13.71 9.12
CA ARG A 93 12.73 -14.62 8.13
C ARG A 93 13.45 -15.82 8.75
N ARG A 94 14.19 -15.62 9.85
CA ARG A 94 14.85 -16.71 10.57
C ARG A 94 13.81 -17.71 11.08
N TRP A 95 12.76 -17.20 11.71
CA TRP A 95 11.65 -18.01 12.20
C TRP A 95 10.96 -18.79 11.07
N PHE A 96 10.61 -18.15 9.95
CA PHE A 96 9.98 -18.82 8.82
C PHE A 96 10.87 -19.91 8.18
N LYS A 97 12.20 -19.73 8.21
CA LYS A 97 13.14 -20.74 7.71
C LYS A 97 13.38 -21.87 8.71
N ALA A 98 13.44 -21.56 10.00
CA ALA A 98 13.73 -22.51 11.07
C ALA A 98 12.53 -23.43 11.38
N PHE A 99 11.30 -22.97 11.14
CA PHE A 99 10.09 -23.68 11.50
C PHE A 99 9.14 -23.85 10.30
N PRO A 100 9.49 -24.72 9.34
CA PRO A 100 8.66 -24.96 8.15
C PRO A 100 7.41 -25.81 8.42
N GLY A 101 7.37 -26.50 9.58
CA GLY A 101 6.36 -27.54 9.86
C GLY A 101 5.03 -27.03 10.44
N VAL A 102 5.03 -26.04 11.34
CA VAL A 102 3.81 -25.48 11.93
C VAL A 102 4.03 -24.03 12.32
N MET A 103 3.26 -23.12 11.72
CA MET A 103 3.18 -21.73 12.14
C MET A 103 1.71 -21.37 12.32
N LEU A 104 1.29 -21.14 13.57
CA LEU A 104 -0.06 -20.67 13.84
C LEU A 104 -0.05 -19.16 13.67
N VAL A 105 -0.79 -18.67 12.68
CA VAL A 105 -0.96 -17.23 12.39
C VAL A 105 -2.33 -16.81 12.89
N ASP A 106 -2.36 -16.05 13.97
CA ASP A 106 -3.58 -15.48 14.53
C ASP A 106 -3.78 -14.06 14.01
N THR A 107 -4.98 -13.78 13.45
CA THR A 107 -5.39 -12.48 12.91
C THR A 107 -6.69 -11.96 13.53
N THR A 108 -7.08 -12.54 14.67
CA THR A 108 -8.41 -12.35 15.27
C THR A 108 -8.63 -10.95 15.85
N HIS A 109 -7.58 -10.20 16.22
CA HIS A 109 -7.75 -8.91 16.90
C HIS A 109 -7.04 -7.72 16.26
N ASN A 110 -7.84 -6.65 16.14
CA ASN A 110 -7.45 -5.30 15.75
C ASN A 110 -6.85 -5.11 14.36
N THR A 111 -6.89 -3.85 13.94
CA THR A 111 -6.16 -3.34 12.79
C THR A 111 -5.22 -2.24 13.29
N ASN A 112 -4.12 -2.00 12.60
CA ASN A 112 -3.29 -0.83 12.93
C ASN A 112 -4.02 0.48 12.55
N GLY A 113 -3.41 1.64 12.86
CA GLY A 113 -3.98 2.96 12.51
C GLY A 113 -4.25 3.16 11.01
N SER A 114 -3.74 2.28 10.14
CA SER A 114 -3.97 2.25 8.70
C SER A 114 -4.94 1.14 8.25
N ARG A 115 -5.68 0.53 9.19
CA ARG A 115 -6.66 -0.55 8.96
C ARG A 115 -6.11 -1.86 8.43
N TYR A 116 -4.80 -2.07 8.45
CA TYR A 116 -4.23 -3.38 8.12
C TYR A 116 -4.42 -4.34 9.28
N LYS A 117 -4.89 -5.55 8.98
CA LYS A 117 -4.94 -6.65 9.94
C LYS A 117 -3.53 -6.94 10.45
N LEU A 118 -3.37 -6.85 11.77
CA LEU A 118 -2.16 -7.30 12.43
C LEU A 118 -2.25 -8.80 12.63
N PHE A 119 -1.12 -9.49 12.51
CA PHE A 119 -1.05 -10.91 12.79
C PHE A 119 0.07 -11.18 13.78
N SER A 120 -0.22 -12.06 14.73
CA SER A 120 0.78 -12.66 15.61
C SER A 120 1.02 -14.08 15.13
N PHE A 121 2.26 -14.55 15.13
CA PHE A 121 2.53 -15.95 14.86
C PHE A 121 3.18 -16.61 16.07
N MET A 122 2.67 -17.79 16.42
CA MET A 122 3.24 -18.65 17.44
C MET A 122 3.99 -19.78 16.75
N ILE A 123 5.17 -20.07 17.27
CA ILE A 123 6.04 -21.13 16.78
C ILE A 123 6.22 -22.12 17.92
N GLN A 124 5.85 -23.36 17.66
CA GLN A 124 6.11 -24.47 18.57
C GLN A 124 7.24 -25.31 17.99
N ASP A 125 8.40 -25.27 18.64
CA ASP A 125 9.50 -26.18 18.32
C ASP A 125 9.24 -27.53 18.99
N LEU A 126 8.71 -28.49 18.23
CA LEU A 126 8.47 -29.84 18.73
C LEU A 126 9.75 -30.69 18.77
N TYR A 127 10.83 -30.26 18.09
CA TYR A 127 12.02 -31.07 17.86
C TYR A 127 13.29 -30.52 18.52
N GLY A 128 13.25 -29.33 19.11
CA GLY A 128 14.31 -28.77 19.97
C GLY A 128 15.66 -28.55 19.27
N HIS A 129 15.68 -28.51 17.94
CA HIS A 129 16.93 -28.63 17.17
C HIS A 129 17.60 -27.31 16.79
N VAL A 130 17.10 -26.15 17.24
CA VAL A 130 17.60 -24.86 16.73
C VAL A 130 18.11 -23.93 17.85
N SER A 131 19.42 -23.71 17.88
CA SER A 131 20.02 -22.51 18.51
C SER A 131 19.81 -21.30 17.57
N LEU A 132 19.21 -20.22 18.09
CA LEU A 132 18.77 -19.01 17.37
C LEU A 132 19.89 -18.03 16.94
#